data_AF-X5MFN4-F1
#
_entry.id   AF-X5MFN4-F1
#
_cell.length_a   1.000
_cell.length_b   1.000
_cell.length_c   1.000
_cell.angle_alpha   90.00
_cell.angle_beta   90.00
_cell.angle_gamma   90.00
#
_symmetry.space_group_name_H-M   'P 1'
#
loop_
_entity.id
_entity.type
_entity.pdbx_description
1 polymer ?
#
loop_
_entity_poly.entity_id
_entity_poly.type
_entity_poly.pdbx_seq_one_letter_code
_entity_poly.pdbx_strand_id
1 'polypeptide(L)'
;MLIRRSLLVLSAFIGFSATASTGQSEEARTPNGGERDFTVSVWADNWFEFYVNGELVGEDSTPVTEIRSFNSDTFTFRAAYPLTLSVVTRDYIENDSGLEYIGSFFGLFPVSASFTFFQQIGDGGFIAQVTETDSGRLVATTSKDWRGLVLHRAPLNPDCEKSTQPLTDCEFYSVDAPDGWKAQNYDDTGWVDATEYTVDEIGARFGYNDIDWDPTASLIWTEDIKIDNTILWRHLVPAPE
;
A
#
# COMPACT_ATOMS: atom_id res chain seq x y z
N MET A 1 33.08 -86.83 21.90
CA MET A 1 32.71 -87.16 20.51
C MET A 1 31.79 -86.07 19.98
N LEU A 2 32.37 -85.03 19.38
CA LEU A 2 31.96 -84.33 18.17
C LEU A 2 32.96 -83.17 17.99
N ILE A 3 33.77 -83.26 16.93
CA ILE A 3 34.79 -82.31 16.51
C ILE A 3 34.19 -81.49 15.37
N ARG A 4 34.39 -80.16 15.34
CA ARG A 4 34.39 -79.30 14.13
C ARG A 4 35.01 -77.96 14.51
N ARG A 5 36.33 -77.80 14.33
CA ARG A 5 37.04 -77.27 13.15
C ARG A 5 36.74 -75.78 12.88
N SER A 6 37.66 -74.95 13.35
CA SER A 6 37.81 -73.53 13.06
C SER A 6 38.10 -73.28 11.57
N LEU A 7 37.43 -72.30 10.97
CA LEU A 7 37.84 -71.66 9.72
C LEU A 7 38.36 -70.25 10.05
N LEU A 8 39.63 -69.99 9.74
CA LEU A 8 40.17 -68.64 9.63
C LEU A 8 39.63 -68.02 8.33
N VAL A 9 39.07 -66.80 8.43
CA VAL A 9 38.80 -65.94 7.28
C VAL A 9 39.92 -64.91 7.21
N LEU A 10 40.65 -64.92 6.10
CA LEU A 10 41.69 -63.96 5.75
C LEU A 10 41.02 -62.78 5.03
N SER A 11 40.91 -61.62 5.68
CA SER A 11 40.39 -60.40 5.06
C SER A 11 41.56 -59.55 4.56
N ALA A 12 41.63 -59.37 3.23
CA ALA A 12 42.58 -58.51 2.55
C ALA A 12 42.24 -57.03 2.80
N PHE A 13 43.21 -56.25 3.27
CA PHE A 13 43.12 -54.79 3.34
C PHE A 13 43.45 -54.21 1.96
N ILE A 14 42.46 -53.61 1.31
CA ILE A 14 42.67 -52.74 0.14
C ILE A 14 42.77 -51.31 0.68
N GLY A 15 43.97 -50.73 0.62
CA GLY A 15 44.20 -49.32 0.96
C GLY A 15 43.66 -48.42 -0.15
N PHE A 16 42.66 -47.61 0.18
CA PHE A 16 42.22 -46.51 -0.68
C PHE A 16 42.97 -45.24 -0.23
N SER A 17 43.82 -44.72 -1.12
CA SER A 17 44.50 -43.44 -0.90
C SER A 17 43.55 -42.32 -1.32
N ALA A 18 42.99 -41.60 -0.36
CA ALA A 18 42.18 -40.41 -0.63
C ALA A 18 43.10 -39.19 -0.78
N THR A 19 43.34 -38.77 -2.02
CA THR A 19 43.88 -37.45 -2.32
C THR A 19 42.82 -36.39 -1.97
N ALA A 20 43.07 -35.62 -0.92
CA ALA A 20 42.26 -34.47 -0.57
C ALA A 20 42.42 -33.39 -1.64
N SER A 21 41.44 -33.28 -2.53
CA SER A 21 41.24 -32.10 -3.35
C SER A 21 40.77 -30.98 -2.43
N THR A 22 41.60 -29.95 -2.24
CA THR A 22 41.15 -28.68 -1.66
C THR A 22 40.20 -28.02 -2.63
N GLY A 23 38.92 -28.39 -2.55
CA GLY A 23 37.84 -27.63 -3.16
C GLY A 23 37.88 -26.23 -2.56
N GLN A 24 38.20 -25.25 -3.40
CA GLN A 24 37.84 -23.87 -3.11
C GLN A 24 36.32 -23.86 -2.91
N SER A 25 35.89 -23.38 -1.75
CA SER A 25 34.49 -23.05 -1.51
C SER A 25 34.08 -22.03 -2.56
N GLU A 26 33.28 -22.46 -3.54
CA GLU A 26 32.42 -21.56 -4.31
C GLU A 26 31.54 -20.84 -3.28
N GLU A 27 31.91 -19.60 -2.99
CA GLU A 27 31.04 -18.67 -2.29
C GLU A 27 29.77 -18.57 -3.13
N ALA A 28 28.67 -19.10 -2.60
CA ALA A 28 27.39 -19.08 -3.27
C ALA A 28 27.07 -17.62 -3.61
N ARG A 29 27.01 -17.30 -4.90
CA ARG A 29 26.51 -16.02 -5.38
C ARG A 29 25.10 -15.86 -4.81
N THR A 30 24.95 -15.00 -3.82
CA THR A 30 23.65 -14.64 -3.27
C THR A 30 22.82 -14.14 -4.46
N PRO A 31 21.69 -14.78 -4.80
CA PRO A 31 20.77 -14.17 -5.75
C PRO A 31 20.40 -12.80 -5.19
N ASN A 32 20.01 -11.86 -6.05
CA ASN A 32 19.68 -10.45 -5.80
C ASN A 32 18.70 -10.11 -4.62
N GLY A 33 18.39 -11.04 -3.71
CA GLY A 33 17.47 -10.95 -2.57
C GLY A 33 18.10 -10.66 -1.21
N GLY A 34 19.20 -9.91 -1.16
CA GLY A 34 19.61 -9.24 0.08
C GLY A 34 18.65 -8.11 0.42
N GLU A 35 18.49 -7.80 1.71
CA GLU A 35 17.76 -6.61 2.12
C GLU A 35 18.42 -5.35 1.55
N ARG A 36 17.58 -4.39 1.15
CA ARG A 36 17.98 -3.06 0.68
C ARG A 36 17.19 -2.01 1.43
N ASP A 37 17.75 -0.82 1.50
CA ASP A 37 17.06 0.34 2.02
C ASP A 37 16.32 1.04 0.86
N PHE A 38 15.07 1.42 1.11
CA PHE A 38 14.18 2.05 0.16
C PHE A 38 13.62 3.34 0.74
N THR A 39 13.33 4.28 -0.14
CA THR A 39 12.64 5.53 0.17
C THR A 39 11.28 5.53 -0.51
N VAL A 40 10.23 5.87 0.23
CA VAL A 40 8.89 6.12 -0.29
C VAL A 40 8.60 7.61 -0.17
N SER A 41 8.09 8.20 -1.24
CA SER A 41 7.44 9.50 -1.21
C SER A 41 5.98 9.29 -1.58
N VAL A 42 5.07 9.85 -0.79
CA VAL A 42 3.63 9.64 -0.92
C VAL A 42 2.90 10.96 -0.67
N TRP A 43 1.80 11.15 -1.38
CA TRP A 43 0.80 12.16 -1.10
C TRP A 43 -0.56 11.49 -1.11
N ALA A 44 -1.40 11.83 -0.15
CA ALA A 44 -2.73 11.24 0.01
C ALA A 44 -3.80 12.32 0.17
N ASP A 45 -4.99 11.99 -0.32
CA ASP A 45 -6.26 12.67 -0.12
C ASP A 45 -7.09 11.72 0.76
N ASN A 46 -6.97 11.72 2.10
CA ASN A 46 -6.19 12.60 2.97
C ASN A 46 -5.10 11.90 3.77
N TRP A 47 -5.23 10.59 3.94
CA TRP A 47 -4.45 9.83 4.89
C TRP A 47 -4.13 8.46 4.32
N PHE A 48 -2.99 7.91 4.73
CA PHE A 48 -2.55 6.58 4.33
C PHE A 48 -1.91 5.77 5.46
N GLU A 49 -1.95 4.45 5.30
CA GLU A 49 -1.01 3.50 5.91
C GLU A 49 -0.29 2.74 4.80
N PHE A 50 1.03 2.66 4.87
CA PHE A 50 1.86 1.98 3.88
C PHE A 50 2.52 0.75 4.50
N TYR A 51 2.29 -0.40 3.88
CA TYR A 51 2.84 -1.68 4.27
C TYR A 51 3.72 -2.25 3.17
N VAL A 52 4.79 -2.93 3.57
CA VAL A 52 5.65 -3.70 2.66
C VAL A 52 5.80 -5.10 3.21
N ASN A 53 5.49 -6.11 2.38
CA ASN A 53 5.56 -7.52 2.75
C ASN A 53 4.77 -7.87 4.04
N GLY A 54 3.70 -7.12 4.32
CA GLY A 54 2.84 -7.30 5.49
C GLY A 54 3.23 -6.46 6.72
N GLU A 55 4.37 -5.78 6.71
CA GLU A 55 4.84 -4.92 7.81
C GLU A 55 4.49 -3.46 7.57
N LEU A 56 4.01 -2.75 8.59
CA LEU A 56 3.74 -1.30 8.51
C LEU A 56 5.08 -0.56 8.46
N VAL A 57 5.29 0.21 7.40
CA VAL A 57 6.54 0.95 7.17
C VAL A 57 6.37 2.46 7.16
N GLY A 58 5.15 2.95 7.00
CA GLY A 58 4.82 4.36 7.05
C GLY A 58 3.33 4.58 7.31
N GLU A 59 3.00 5.70 7.91
CA GLU A 59 1.65 6.20 8.14
C GLU A 59 1.72 7.71 7.95
N ASP A 60 0.63 8.32 7.49
CA ASP A 60 0.55 9.77 7.37
C ASP A 60 0.88 10.44 8.71
N SER A 61 1.77 11.42 8.67
CA SER A 61 2.21 12.13 9.89
C SER A 61 1.12 13.01 10.48
N THR A 62 0.11 13.36 9.68
CA THR A 62 -1.07 14.12 10.09
C THR A 62 -2.21 13.14 10.40
N PRO A 63 -2.81 13.18 11.60
CA PRO A 63 -3.92 12.30 11.93
C PRO A 63 -5.10 12.49 10.96
N VAL A 64 -5.77 11.40 10.58
CA VAL A 64 -6.96 11.43 9.71
C VAL A 64 -8.09 12.34 10.24
N THR A 65 -8.11 12.67 11.53
CA THR A 65 -9.10 13.56 12.15
C THR A 65 -8.76 15.04 12.04
N GLU A 66 -7.56 15.39 11.56
CA GLU A 66 -7.16 16.78 11.39
C GLU A 66 -7.72 17.31 10.07
N ILE A 67 -8.37 18.47 10.14
CA ILE A 67 -8.95 19.19 9.01
C ILE A 67 -7.81 19.81 8.17
N ARG A 68 -7.08 18.97 7.44
CA ARG A 68 -5.98 19.37 6.59
C ARG A 68 -5.99 18.54 5.31
N SER A 69 -6.36 19.22 4.23
CA SER A 69 -6.84 18.53 3.04
C SER A 69 -5.77 17.83 2.19
N PHE A 70 -4.46 18.02 2.35
CA PHE A 70 -3.48 17.44 1.40
C PHE A 70 -2.07 17.34 2.02
N ASN A 71 -1.69 16.14 2.46
CA ASN A 71 -0.41 15.89 3.12
C ASN A 71 0.50 15.06 2.22
N SER A 72 1.80 15.26 2.36
CA SER A 72 2.81 14.38 1.78
C SER A 72 3.82 13.98 2.84
N ASP A 73 4.29 12.75 2.73
CA ASP A 73 5.30 12.18 3.61
C ASP A 73 6.40 11.51 2.79
N THR A 74 7.59 11.50 3.36
CA THR A 74 8.72 10.72 2.83
C THR A 74 9.36 9.96 3.96
N PHE A 75 9.45 8.64 3.80
CA PHE A 75 9.99 7.74 4.81
C PHE A 75 10.83 6.65 4.16
N THR A 76 11.59 5.93 4.98
CA THR A 76 12.48 4.87 4.53
C THR A 76 12.16 3.56 5.21
N PHE A 77 12.36 2.45 4.50
CA PHE A 77 12.19 1.11 5.04
C PHE A 77 13.27 0.16 4.50
N ARG A 78 13.42 -0.98 5.14
CA ARG A 78 14.37 -2.02 4.74
C ARG A 78 13.64 -3.32 4.45
N ALA A 79 13.83 -3.89 3.27
CA ALA A 79 13.18 -5.14 2.87
C ALA A 79 13.99 -5.90 1.81
N ALA A 80 13.62 -7.15 1.58
CA ALA A 80 14.12 -7.94 0.45
C ALA A 80 13.05 -8.09 -0.63
N TYR A 81 13.47 -8.13 -1.89
CA TYR A 81 12.60 -8.46 -3.02
C TYR A 81 12.10 -9.92 -2.98
N PRO A 82 10.96 -10.24 -3.63
CA PRO A 82 10.01 -9.29 -4.23
C PRO A 82 9.28 -8.47 -3.15
N LEU A 83 8.82 -7.27 -3.51
CA LEU A 83 8.08 -6.40 -2.60
C LEU A 83 6.59 -6.50 -2.90
N THR A 84 5.78 -6.74 -1.88
CA THR A 84 4.34 -6.52 -1.93
C THR A 84 4.06 -5.20 -1.24
N LEU A 85 3.74 -4.19 -2.04
CA LEU A 85 3.29 -2.90 -1.56
C LEU A 85 1.80 -3.02 -1.25
N SER A 86 1.40 -2.60 -0.06
CA SER A 86 0.01 -2.64 0.39
C SER A 86 -0.32 -1.31 1.06
N VAL A 87 -1.35 -0.61 0.59
CA VAL A 87 -1.67 0.74 1.08
C VAL A 87 -3.13 0.80 1.49
N VAL A 88 -3.42 1.45 2.62
CA VAL A 88 -4.77 1.89 2.95
C VAL A 88 -4.84 3.37 2.62
N THR A 89 -5.84 3.82 1.87
CA THR A 89 -6.15 5.25 1.72
C THR A 89 -7.53 5.53 2.26
N ARG A 90 -7.70 6.70 2.88
CA ARG A 90 -9.01 7.24 3.26
C ARG A 90 -8.98 8.74 3.48
N ASP A 91 -10.11 9.37 3.25
CA ASP A 91 -10.40 10.71 3.76
C ASP A 91 -11.05 10.63 5.15
N TYR A 92 -10.96 11.73 5.89
CA TYR A 92 -11.81 12.01 7.02
C TYR A 92 -13.28 11.90 6.62
N ILE A 93 -14.06 11.17 7.42
CA ILE A 93 -15.52 11.22 7.39
C ILE A 93 -15.98 11.24 8.85
N GLU A 94 -16.99 12.05 9.17
CA GLU A 94 -17.46 12.15 10.56
C GLU A 94 -18.17 10.89 11.02
N ASN A 95 -18.73 10.13 10.07
CA ASN A 95 -19.43 8.87 10.26
C ASN A 95 -19.72 8.22 8.90
N ASP A 96 -20.42 7.09 8.91
CA ASP A 96 -20.76 6.30 7.72
C ASP A 96 -21.62 7.05 6.68
N SER A 97 -22.11 8.26 6.94
CA SER A 97 -22.73 9.07 5.89
C SER A 97 -21.74 9.44 4.76
N GLY A 98 -20.43 9.28 5.01
CA GLY A 98 -19.37 9.65 4.06
C GLY A 98 -19.12 11.15 3.98
N LEU A 99 -19.65 11.91 4.95
CA LEU A 99 -19.60 13.37 4.91
C LEU A 99 -18.60 13.91 5.93
N GLU A 100 -17.90 14.95 5.51
CA GLU A 100 -17.10 15.81 6.36
C GLU A 100 -17.91 17.02 6.82
N TYR A 101 -17.52 17.62 7.95
CA TYR A 101 -18.03 18.91 8.44
C TYR A 101 -19.56 18.99 8.57
N ILE A 102 -20.22 17.94 9.06
CA ILE A 102 -21.69 17.87 9.09
C ILE A 102 -22.25 19.04 9.90
N GLY A 103 -23.15 19.79 9.28
CA GLY A 103 -23.78 20.96 9.90
C GLY A 103 -22.83 22.14 10.19
N SER A 104 -21.58 22.11 9.74
CA SER A 104 -20.62 23.21 9.92
C SER A 104 -20.96 24.40 9.01
N PHE A 105 -20.93 25.60 9.62
CA PHE A 105 -21.21 26.87 8.97
C PHE A 105 -20.17 27.91 9.39
N PHE A 106 -19.53 28.62 8.46
CA PHE A 106 -18.77 29.83 8.82
C PHE A 106 -19.69 31.05 8.70
N GLY A 107 -20.05 31.61 9.85
CA GLY A 107 -21.04 32.67 9.97
C GLY A 107 -20.61 33.81 10.87
N LEU A 108 -19.59 34.57 10.47
CA LEU A 108 -19.51 35.96 10.90
C LEU A 108 -20.09 36.83 9.79
N PHE A 109 -21.30 37.34 10.06
CA PHE A 109 -22.12 38.32 9.34
C PHE A 109 -23.30 37.79 8.48
N PRO A 110 -24.49 38.40 8.61
CA PRO A 110 -25.66 38.04 7.83
C PRO A 110 -25.63 38.75 6.47
N VAL A 111 -25.37 38.01 5.40
CA VAL A 111 -25.63 38.47 4.03
C VAL A 111 -26.24 37.34 3.20
N SER A 112 -27.50 37.53 2.82
CA SER A 112 -28.24 36.90 1.70
C SER A 112 -27.82 35.49 1.25
N ALA A 113 -28.62 34.49 1.63
CA ALA A 113 -29.08 33.33 0.84
C ALA A 113 -28.07 32.45 0.05
N SER A 114 -26.77 32.62 0.22
CA SER A 114 -25.78 31.63 -0.19
C SER A 114 -25.05 31.16 1.07
N PHE A 115 -25.72 30.28 1.81
CA PHE A 115 -25.11 29.49 2.87
C PHE A 115 -24.12 28.52 2.20
N THR A 116 -22.82 28.78 2.29
CA THR A 116 -21.83 27.77 1.91
C THR A 116 -21.76 26.76 3.05
N PHE A 117 -22.47 25.63 2.88
CA PHE A 117 -22.26 24.45 3.70
C PHE A 117 -20.85 23.92 3.40
N PHE A 118 -20.08 23.63 4.45
CA PHE A 118 -18.81 22.89 4.30
C PHE A 118 -19.04 21.39 4.24
N GLN A 119 -20.28 20.95 4.50
CA GLN A 119 -20.67 19.56 4.35
C GLN A 119 -20.37 19.11 2.92
N GLN A 120 -19.46 18.16 2.79
CA GLN A 120 -18.97 17.64 1.52
C GLN A 120 -18.72 16.14 1.65
N ILE A 121 -18.58 15.47 0.51
CA ILE A 121 -18.22 14.06 0.44
C ILE A 121 -16.68 13.98 0.41
N GLY A 122 -16.13 13.04 1.19
CA GLY A 122 -14.69 12.76 1.21
C GLY A 122 -14.37 11.41 0.56
N ASP A 123 -13.35 11.39 -0.30
CA ASP A 123 -12.91 10.23 -1.10
C ASP A 123 -11.43 9.94 -0.90
N GLY A 124 -11.03 8.67 -1.07
CA GLY A 124 -9.68 8.23 -0.73
C GLY A 124 -8.83 7.90 -1.95
N GLY A 125 -7.78 8.67 -2.20
CA GLY A 125 -6.77 8.29 -3.18
C GLY A 125 -5.41 8.90 -2.91
N PHE A 126 -4.46 8.55 -3.77
CA PHE A 126 -3.05 8.85 -3.51
C PHE A 126 -2.17 8.78 -4.75
N ILE A 127 -0.95 9.29 -4.60
CA ILE A 127 0.18 9.04 -5.49
C ILE A 127 1.38 8.63 -4.63
N ALA A 128 2.16 7.67 -5.10
CA ALA A 128 3.40 7.28 -4.43
C ALA A 128 4.49 6.88 -5.43
N GLN A 129 5.74 7.04 -5.01
CA GLN A 129 6.91 6.48 -5.67
C GLN A 129 7.85 5.84 -4.66
N VAL A 130 8.50 4.75 -5.09
CA VAL A 130 9.47 4.01 -4.30
C VAL A 130 10.79 4.00 -5.05
N THR A 131 11.88 4.35 -4.38
CA THR A 131 13.25 4.29 -4.90
C THR A 131 14.13 3.46 -3.99
N GLU A 132 15.16 2.83 -4.54
CA GLU A 132 16.28 2.33 -3.73
C GLU A 132 17.06 3.52 -3.19
N THR A 133 17.25 3.59 -1.87
CA THR A 133 17.84 4.76 -1.21
C THR A 133 19.28 5.01 -1.68
N ASP A 134 20.10 3.97 -1.79
CA ASP A 134 21.52 4.10 -2.13
C ASP A 134 21.76 4.42 -3.62
N SER A 135 21.00 3.80 -4.51
CA SER A 135 21.21 3.90 -5.95
C SER A 135 20.39 5.01 -6.60
N GLY A 136 19.33 5.48 -5.91
CA GLY A 136 18.32 6.38 -6.47
C GLY A 136 17.46 5.73 -7.57
N ARG A 137 17.60 4.41 -7.77
CA ARG A 137 16.87 3.70 -8.83
C ARG A 137 15.39 3.66 -8.48
N LEU A 138 14.54 4.07 -9.43
CA LEU A 138 13.10 3.90 -9.33
C LEU A 138 12.73 2.41 -9.26
N VAL A 139 11.89 2.07 -8.30
CA VAL A 139 11.46 0.69 -7.99
C VAL A 139 10.01 0.48 -8.38
N ALA A 140 9.14 1.41 -8.01
CA ALA A 140 7.72 1.38 -8.33
C ALA A 140 7.13 2.79 -8.26
N THR A 141 6.05 3.00 -8.98
CA THR A 141 5.18 4.17 -8.87
C THR A 141 3.73 3.72 -8.80
N THR A 142 2.84 4.57 -8.30
CA THR A 142 1.41 4.39 -8.49
C THR A 142 1.05 4.53 -9.96
N SER A 143 0.27 3.58 -10.46
CA SER A 143 -0.19 3.48 -11.84
C SER A 143 -1.43 2.59 -11.90
N LYS A 144 -2.02 2.43 -13.08
CA LYS A 144 -3.11 1.49 -13.35
C LYS A 144 -2.77 0.01 -13.07
N ASP A 145 -1.50 -0.33 -12.83
CA ASP A 145 -1.06 -1.70 -12.49
C ASP A 145 -1.28 -2.03 -10.99
N TRP A 146 -1.81 -1.09 -10.22
CA TRP A 146 -2.26 -1.31 -8.86
C TRP A 146 -3.68 -1.87 -8.85
N ARG A 147 -3.99 -2.67 -7.84
CA ARG A 147 -5.34 -3.20 -7.61
C ARG A 147 -5.96 -2.63 -6.35
N GLY A 148 -7.24 -2.28 -6.41
CA GLY A 148 -8.02 -1.63 -5.37
C GLY A 148 -9.20 -2.47 -4.87
N LEU A 149 -9.46 -2.43 -3.56
CA LEU A 149 -10.69 -2.91 -2.94
C LEU A 149 -11.30 -1.81 -2.08
N VAL A 150 -12.51 -1.38 -2.45
CA VAL A 150 -13.28 -0.39 -1.68
C VAL A 150 -13.90 -1.07 -0.46
N LEU A 151 -13.52 -0.60 0.73
CA LEU A 151 -14.11 -1.02 2.00
C LEU A 151 -15.26 -0.13 2.43
N HIS A 152 -15.20 1.16 2.11
CA HIS A 152 -16.25 2.11 2.48
C HIS A 152 -16.61 2.98 1.29
N ARG A 153 -17.90 3.01 0.97
CA ARG A 153 -18.48 3.85 -0.08
C ARG A 153 -19.68 4.61 0.46
N ALA A 154 -19.60 5.94 0.45
CA ALA A 154 -20.71 6.78 0.88
C ALA A 154 -20.58 8.21 0.36
N PRO A 155 -21.70 8.92 0.17
CA PRO A 155 -23.06 8.39 0.18
C PRO A 155 -23.41 7.67 -1.15
N LEU A 156 -24.19 6.58 -1.08
CA LEU A 156 -24.75 5.88 -2.25
C LEU A 156 -25.87 6.67 -2.94
N ASN A 157 -26.38 7.70 -2.27
CA ASN A 157 -27.36 8.65 -2.77
C ASN A 157 -26.80 10.09 -2.67
N PRO A 158 -25.92 10.52 -3.60
CA PRO A 158 -25.13 11.76 -3.48
C PRO A 158 -25.90 13.04 -3.15
N ASP A 159 -27.17 13.15 -3.54
CA ASP A 159 -28.01 14.29 -3.17
C ASP A 159 -28.19 14.47 -1.65
N CYS A 160 -27.96 13.41 -0.84
CA CYS A 160 -28.00 13.47 0.62
C CYS A 160 -26.87 14.31 1.23
N GLU A 161 -25.83 14.67 0.46
CA GLU A 161 -24.79 15.63 0.87
C GLU A 161 -25.41 16.95 1.38
N LYS A 162 -26.61 17.32 0.93
CA LYS A 162 -27.32 18.53 1.36
C LYS A 162 -28.27 18.30 2.54
N SER A 163 -28.33 17.08 3.07
CA SER A 163 -29.23 16.73 4.16
C SER A 163 -28.83 17.45 5.45
N THR A 164 -29.84 17.81 6.24
CA THR A 164 -29.67 18.29 7.62
C THR A 164 -29.69 17.16 8.65
N GLN A 165 -29.90 15.91 8.21
CA GLN A 165 -29.91 14.67 9.00
C GLN A 165 -29.17 13.54 8.26
N PRO A 166 -27.90 13.75 7.83
CA PRO A 166 -27.20 12.82 6.94
C PRO A 166 -26.98 11.43 7.55
N LEU A 167 -26.89 11.30 8.87
CA LEU A 167 -26.84 10.00 9.57
C LEU A 167 -28.05 9.10 9.30
N THR A 168 -29.20 9.67 8.93
CA THR A 168 -30.42 8.92 8.61
C THR A 168 -30.69 8.91 7.11
N ASP A 169 -30.36 10.00 6.42
CA ASP A 169 -30.71 10.18 5.01
C ASP A 169 -29.67 9.61 4.03
N CYS A 170 -28.40 9.56 4.42
CA CYS A 170 -27.33 9.04 3.57
C CYS A 170 -27.21 7.52 3.68
N GLU A 171 -27.14 6.88 2.52
CA GLU A 171 -26.91 5.46 2.38
C GLU A 171 -25.42 5.19 2.19
N PHE A 172 -24.94 4.05 2.68
CA PHE A 172 -23.54 3.68 2.57
C PHE A 172 -23.37 2.18 2.34
N TYR A 173 -22.19 1.84 1.86
CA TYR A 173 -21.68 0.48 1.80
C TYR A 173 -20.41 0.41 2.65
N SER A 174 -20.33 -0.59 3.52
CA SER A 174 -19.13 -0.85 4.33
C SER A 174 -18.89 -2.35 4.47
N VAL A 175 -17.63 -2.76 4.35
CA VAL A 175 -17.15 -4.12 4.61
C VAL A 175 -15.81 -4.10 5.34
N ASP A 176 -15.56 -5.13 6.13
CA ASP A 176 -14.27 -5.29 6.80
C ASP A 176 -13.16 -5.64 5.80
N ALA A 177 -11.93 -5.21 6.13
CA ALA A 177 -10.75 -5.60 5.38
C ALA A 177 -10.57 -7.14 5.41
N PRO A 178 -10.29 -7.80 4.26
CA PRO A 178 -10.08 -9.25 4.25
C PRO A 178 -8.88 -9.67 5.10
N ASP A 179 -9.01 -10.77 5.85
CA ASP A 179 -7.91 -11.28 6.67
C ASP A 179 -6.66 -11.58 5.82
N GLY A 180 -5.50 -11.11 6.28
CA GLY A 180 -4.22 -11.38 5.62
C GLY A 180 -4.01 -10.65 4.28
N TRP A 181 -4.85 -9.68 3.92
CA TRP A 181 -4.76 -8.96 2.64
C TRP A 181 -3.41 -8.30 2.35
N LYS A 182 -2.59 -8.03 3.37
CA LYS A 182 -1.25 -7.41 3.23
C LYS A 182 -0.16 -8.42 2.92
N ALA A 183 -0.44 -9.72 3.04
CA ALA A 183 0.54 -10.77 2.84
C ALA A 183 0.98 -10.86 1.38
N GLN A 184 2.21 -11.31 1.15
CA GLN A 184 2.78 -11.43 -0.19
C GLN A 184 2.04 -12.43 -1.08
N ASN A 185 1.48 -13.49 -0.49
CA ASN A 185 0.76 -14.54 -1.19
C ASN A 185 -0.76 -14.36 -1.23
N TYR A 186 -1.28 -13.19 -0.82
CA TYR A 186 -2.71 -12.90 -0.90
C TYR A 186 -3.16 -12.78 -2.37
N ASP A 187 -4.30 -13.39 -2.67
CA ASP A 187 -4.91 -13.35 -4.00
C ASP A 187 -5.84 -12.12 -4.14
N ASP A 188 -5.36 -11.12 -4.86
CA ASP A 188 -6.09 -9.89 -5.17
C ASP A 188 -6.72 -9.92 -6.58
N THR A 189 -6.83 -11.07 -7.23
CA THR A 189 -7.40 -11.15 -8.60
C THR A 189 -8.87 -10.73 -8.71
N GLY A 190 -9.59 -10.67 -7.59
CA GLY A 190 -10.95 -10.14 -7.53
C GLY A 190 -11.04 -8.63 -7.29
N TRP A 191 -9.92 -7.94 -7.12
CA TRP A 191 -9.87 -6.49 -6.90
C TRP A 191 -9.92 -5.76 -8.25
N VAL A 192 -10.42 -4.53 -8.24
CA VAL A 192 -10.49 -3.72 -9.47
C VAL A 192 -9.12 -3.14 -9.78
N ASP A 193 -8.80 -2.94 -11.06
CA ASP A 193 -7.60 -2.20 -11.43
C ASP A 193 -7.76 -0.71 -11.06
N ALA A 194 -6.65 -0.05 -10.73
CA ALA A 194 -6.62 1.37 -10.44
C ALA A 194 -6.97 2.21 -11.68
N THR A 195 -7.67 3.32 -11.46
CA THR A 195 -7.89 4.35 -12.47
C THR A 195 -6.92 5.50 -12.24
N GLU A 196 -6.24 5.94 -13.29
CA GLU A 196 -5.30 7.06 -13.27
C GLU A 196 -6.05 8.37 -13.53
N TYR A 197 -5.79 9.37 -12.69
CA TYR A 197 -6.36 10.71 -12.82
C TYR A 197 -5.28 11.76 -12.99
N THR A 198 -5.64 12.87 -13.63
CA THR A 198 -4.76 14.03 -13.76
C THR A 198 -4.78 14.90 -12.51
N VAL A 199 -3.72 15.70 -12.34
CA VAL A 199 -3.63 16.73 -11.29
C VAL A 199 -4.84 17.67 -11.31
N ASP A 200 -5.33 18.02 -12.50
CA ASP A 200 -6.47 18.94 -12.65
C ASP A 200 -7.82 18.29 -12.28
N GLU A 201 -8.00 16.98 -12.56
CA GLU A 201 -9.22 16.24 -12.19
C GLU A 201 -9.37 16.10 -10.68
N ILE A 202 -8.26 15.82 -9.99
CA ILE A 202 -8.21 15.70 -8.52
C ILE A 202 -8.11 17.09 -7.86
N GLY A 203 -7.53 18.06 -8.55
CA GLY A 203 -7.14 19.33 -7.94
C GLY A 203 -5.99 19.16 -6.95
N ALA A 204 -5.08 18.21 -7.19
CA ALA A 204 -3.96 17.91 -6.31
C ALA A 204 -3.08 19.15 -6.10
N ARG A 205 -2.73 19.42 -4.83
CA ARG A 205 -2.10 20.66 -4.39
C ARG A 205 -1.35 20.49 -3.08
N PHE A 206 -0.70 21.56 -2.62
CA PHE A 206 0.12 21.59 -1.40
C PHE A 206 1.21 20.52 -1.39
N GLY A 207 1.16 19.54 -0.48
CA GLY A 207 2.19 18.50 -0.32
C GLY A 207 2.54 17.77 -1.62
N TYR A 208 1.60 17.70 -2.58
CA TYR A 208 1.85 17.16 -3.92
C TYR A 208 2.98 17.92 -4.64
N ASN A 209 3.00 19.24 -4.54
CA ASN A 209 3.99 20.11 -5.20
C ASN A 209 5.36 20.11 -4.51
N ASP A 210 5.47 19.51 -3.32
CA ASP A 210 6.70 19.43 -2.56
C ASP A 210 7.57 18.22 -2.97
N ILE A 211 7.00 17.29 -3.75
CA ILE A 211 7.68 16.09 -4.25
C ILE A 211 7.95 16.24 -5.76
N ASP A 212 9.18 15.92 -6.18
CA ASP A 212 9.52 15.77 -7.59
C ASP A 212 9.12 14.38 -8.06
N TRP A 213 7.89 14.28 -8.59
CA TRP A 213 7.32 13.02 -9.02
C TRP A 213 7.99 12.50 -10.30
N ASP A 214 8.33 11.20 -10.30
CA ASP A 214 8.72 10.54 -11.54
C ASP A 214 7.58 10.68 -12.58
N PRO A 215 7.86 10.95 -13.87
CA PRO A 215 6.83 11.11 -14.89
C PRO A 215 5.93 9.88 -15.11
N THR A 216 6.33 8.72 -14.58
CA THR A 216 5.53 7.48 -14.60
C THR A 216 4.64 7.31 -13.37
N ALA A 217 4.71 8.19 -12.38
CA ALA A 217 3.82 8.19 -11.24
C ALA A 217 2.49 8.88 -11.58
N SER A 218 1.39 8.23 -11.21
CA SER A 218 0.03 8.71 -11.45
C SER A 218 -0.74 8.79 -10.14
N LEU A 219 -1.63 9.77 -10.05
CA LEU A 219 -2.69 9.81 -9.04
C LEU A 219 -3.66 8.67 -9.30
N ILE A 220 -3.94 7.85 -8.30
CA ILE A 220 -4.81 6.67 -8.45
C ILE A 220 -5.96 6.64 -7.45
N TRP A 221 -7.13 6.29 -8.01
CA TRP A 221 -8.40 6.04 -7.33
C TRP A 221 -9.04 4.78 -7.93
N THR A 222 -10.09 4.27 -7.28
CA THR A 222 -11.01 3.33 -7.94
C THR A 222 -11.92 4.11 -8.92
N GLU A 223 -12.95 3.46 -9.45
CA GLU A 223 -13.77 4.06 -10.52
C GLU A 223 -14.52 5.33 -10.07
N ASP A 224 -14.90 5.44 -8.79
CA ASP A 224 -15.66 6.58 -8.28
C ASP A 224 -14.83 7.48 -7.36
N ILE A 225 -14.31 8.57 -7.93
CA ILE A 225 -13.50 9.61 -7.25
C ILE A 225 -14.29 10.52 -6.31
N LYS A 226 -15.52 10.17 -5.95
CA LYS A 226 -16.31 11.00 -5.03
C LYS A 226 -16.75 10.26 -3.80
N ILE A 227 -17.12 8.99 -3.94
CA ILE A 227 -17.77 8.26 -2.85
C ILE A 227 -16.94 7.07 -2.35
N ASP A 228 -15.92 6.64 -3.09
CA ASP A 228 -15.00 5.58 -2.63
C ASP A 228 -14.01 6.18 -1.63
N ASN A 229 -14.29 5.99 -0.34
CA ASN A 229 -13.54 6.63 0.72
C ASN A 229 -12.41 5.75 1.24
N THR A 230 -12.72 4.60 1.84
CA THR A 230 -11.68 3.73 2.40
C THR A 230 -11.33 2.65 1.40
N ILE A 231 -10.10 2.64 0.91
CA ILE A 231 -9.63 1.75 -0.15
C ILE A 231 -8.36 1.02 0.27
N LEU A 232 -8.30 -0.28 -0.03
CA LEU A 232 -7.09 -1.08 0.06
C LEU A 232 -6.44 -1.18 -1.32
N TRP A 233 -5.14 -0.99 -1.39
CA TRP A 233 -4.35 -1.03 -2.61
C TRP A 233 -3.26 -2.08 -2.52
N ARG A 234 -2.99 -2.79 -3.60
CA ARG A 234 -1.91 -3.77 -3.71
C ARG A 234 -1.15 -3.66 -5.02
N HIS A 235 0.16 -3.84 -4.94
CA HIS A 235 1.05 -3.96 -6.10
C HIS A 235 2.26 -4.83 -5.79
N LEU A 236 2.61 -5.72 -6.73
CA LEU A 236 3.75 -6.63 -6.60
C LEU A 236 4.91 -6.11 -7.44
N VAL A 237 6.04 -5.87 -6.79
CA VAL A 237 7.30 -5.50 -7.44
C VAL A 237 8.22 -6.71 -7.47
N PRO A 238 8.53 -7.27 -8.66
CA PRO A 238 9.45 -8.40 -8.77
C PRO A 238 10.87 -7.99 -8.37
N ALA A 239 11.72 -8.98 -8.08
CA ALA A 239 13.15 -8.72 -7.95
C ALA A 239 13.72 -8.19 -9.27
N PRO A 240 14.68 -7.23 -9.24
CA PRO A 240 15.36 -6.80 -10.45
C PRO A 240 16.15 -7.97 -11.07
N GLU A 241 16.12 -8.04 -12.41
CA GLU A 241 16.88 -9.03 -13.20
C GLU A 241 18.40 -8.93 -12.97
#